data_AF-A0A7J8GJX5-F1
#
_entry.id   AF-A0A7J8GJX5-F1
#
_cell.length_a   1.000
_cell.length_b   1.000
_cell.length_c   1.000
_cell.angle_alpha   90.00
_cell.angle_beta   90.00
_cell.angle_gamma   90.00
#
_symmetry.space_group_name_H-M   'P 1'
#
loop_
_entity.id
_entity.type
_entity.pdbx_description
1 polymer ?
#
loop_
_entity_poly.entity_id
_entity_poly.type
_entity_poly.pdbx_seq_one_letter_code
_entity_poly.pdbx_strand_id
1 'polypeptide(L)'
;MATLSCSTVVCVICLEKPKYRCPACRVPYCSVTCFRKHKEQCNLETRPVEKKIRSAVAAKTIKPMENKDDDDDSIADFLNSDEEEDRVSLQNLKNLGESAALRSLLLNPHLRQLMVSLDQGDNKANLMRACMQEPLFVEFADCCLRIVEPSQNEDF
;
A
#
# COMPACT_ATOMS: atom_id res chain seq x y z
N MET A 1 -26.20 -18.73 15.16
CA MET A 1 -25.68 -19.50 14.00
C MET A 1 -24.19 -19.20 13.91
N ALA A 2 -23.33 -20.17 14.21
CA ALA A 2 -21.88 -19.97 14.24
C ALA A 2 -21.34 -19.95 12.80
N THR A 3 -20.93 -18.78 12.31
CA THR A 3 -20.15 -18.63 11.08
C THR A 3 -18.76 -19.21 11.29
N LEU A 4 -18.59 -20.47 10.91
CA LEU A 4 -17.29 -21.13 10.76
C LEU A 4 -16.53 -20.48 9.61
N SER A 5 -15.76 -19.44 9.88
CA SER A 5 -14.70 -18.96 8.98
C SER A 5 -13.48 -19.86 9.09
N CYS A 6 -13.60 -21.10 8.61
CA CYS A 6 -12.43 -21.94 8.34
C CYS A 6 -11.83 -21.48 7.01
N SER A 7 -10.94 -20.48 7.05
CA SER A 7 -10.10 -20.14 5.91
C SER A 7 -9.18 -21.32 5.63
N THR A 8 -9.57 -22.18 4.69
CA THR A 8 -8.80 -23.36 4.30
C THR A 8 -7.51 -22.92 3.61
N VAL A 9 -6.41 -22.94 4.34
CA VAL A 9 -5.08 -22.65 3.80
C VAL A 9 -4.67 -23.85 2.94
N VAL A 10 -4.54 -23.63 1.63
CA VAL A 10 -4.17 -24.64 0.62
C VAL A 10 -2.80 -24.32 -0.01
N CYS A 11 -2.12 -25.30 -0.57
CA CYS A 11 -0.88 -25.05 -1.29
C CYS A 11 -1.12 -24.16 -2.52
N VAL A 12 -0.30 -23.11 -2.67
CA VAL A 12 -0.41 -22.16 -3.79
C VAL A 12 -0.14 -22.79 -5.18
N ILE A 13 0.47 -23.97 -5.24
CA ILE A 13 0.83 -24.64 -6.50
C ILE A 13 -0.11 -25.81 -6.81
N CYS A 14 -0.36 -26.66 -5.81
CA CYS A 14 -1.04 -27.95 -5.98
C CYS A 14 -2.47 -27.96 -5.41
N LEU A 15 -2.88 -26.91 -4.68
CA LEU A 15 -4.13 -26.79 -3.91
C LEU A 15 -4.38 -27.89 -2.85
N GLU A 16 -3.44 -28.81 -2.64
CA GLU A 16 -3.50 -29.79 -1.55
C GLU A 16 -3.18 -29.16 -0.18
N LYS A 17 -3.33 -29.96 0.88
CA LYS A 17 -3.01 -29.57 2.26
C LYS A 17 -1.54 -29.14 2.37
N PRO A 18 -1.26 -27.89 2.77
CA PRO A 18 0.10 -27.39 2.86
C PRO A 18 0.77 -27.93 4.12
N LYS A 19 2.06 -28.23 3.99
CA LYS A 19 2.91 -28.71 5.08
C LYS A 19 3.95 -27.68 5.51
N TYR A 20 4.27 -26.73 4.63
CA TYR A 20 5.34 -25.76 4.82
C TYR A 20 4.92 -24.36 4.35
N ARG A 21 5.70 -23.34 4.69
CA ARG A 21 5.50 -21.94 4.26
C ARG A 21 6.79 -21.36 3.70
N CYS A 22 6.67 -20.49 2.69
CA CYS A 22 7.82 -19.83 2.07
C CYS A 22 8.41 -18.78 3.04
N PRO A 23 9.74 -18.74 3.27
CA PRO A 23 10.34 -17.74 4.15
C PRO A 23 10.39 -16.32 3.54
N ALA A 24 10.22 -16.19 2.22
CA ALA A 24 10.24 -14.89 1.54
C ALA A 24 8.86 -14.21 1.55
N CYS A 25 7.81 -14.89 1.11
CA CYS A 25 6.46 -14.32 0.94
C CYS A 25 5.39 -14.98 1.84
N ARG A 26 5.79 -15.86 2.76
CA ARG A 26 4.92 -16.58 3.72
C ARG A 26 3.81 -17.46 3.12
N VAL A 27 3.77 -17.65 1.80
CA VAL A 27 2.73 -18.46 1.15
C VAL A 27 2.87 -19.97 1.50
N PRO A 28 1.73 -20.67 1.66
CA PRO A 28 1.68 -22.10 1.99
C PRO A 28 2.02 -23.02 0.81
N TYR A 29 2.76 -24.11 1.04
CA TYR A 29 3.05 -25.14 0.03
C TYR A 29 3.08 -26.58 0.58
N CYS A 30 2.84 -27.56 -0.31
CA CYS A 30 2.72 -28.98 0.04
C CYS A 30 4.07 -29.73 0.05
N SER A 31 5.02 -29.40 -0.84
CA SER A 31 6.27 -30.15 -1.04
C SER A 31 7.43 -29.31 -1.60
N VAL A 32 8.65 -29.87 -1.61
CA VAL A 32 9.85 -29.24 -2.21
C VAL A 32 9.68 -28.99 -3.71
N THR A 33 8.93 -29.85 -4.42
CA THR A 33 8.63 -29.65 -5.84
C THR A 33 7.74 -28.43 -6.06
N CYS A 34 6.76 -28.20 -5.18
CA CYS A 34 5.95 -26.98 -5.18
C CYS A 34 6.75 -25.76 -4.77
N PHE A 35 7.70 -25.89 -3.83
CA PHE A 35 8.60 -24.79 -3.48
C PHE A 35 9.46 -24.33 -4.66
N ARG A 36 10.01 -25.25 -5.47
CA ARG A 36 10.80 -24.88 -6.65
C ARG A 36 9.97 -24.13 -7.71
N LYS A 37 8.77 -24.63 -8.01
CA LYS A 37 7.82 -23.96 -8.92
C LYS A 37 7.41 -22.58 -8.39
N HIS A 38 7.15 -22.49 -7.09
CA HIS A 38 6.86 -21.23 -6.44
C HIS A 38 8.06 -20.26 -6.48
N LYS A 39 9.29 -20.74 -6.27
CA LYS A 39 10.52 -19.92 -6.20
C LYS A 39 10.75 -19.10 -7.47
N GLU A 40 10.40 -19.63 -8.63
CA GLU A 40 10.51 -18.93 -9.93
C GLU A 40 9.57 -17.72 -10.03
N GLN A 41 8.45 -17.75 -9.32
CA GLN A 41 7.42 -16.70 -9.28
C GLN A 41 7.32 -16.04 -7.90
N CYS A 42 8.27 -16.35 -7.01
CA CYS A 42 8.29 -15.83 -5.66
C CYS A 42 8.85 -14.42 -5.76
N ASN A 43 7.98 -13.42 -5.75
CA ASN A 43 8.38 -12.02 -5.68
C ASN A 43 9.28 -11.84 -4.46
N LEU A 44 10.59 -11.70 -4.70
CA LEU A 44 11.62 -11.51 -3.67
C LEU A 44 11.64 -10.08 -3.11
N GLU A 45 10.72 -9.23 -3.54
CA GLU A 45 10.71 -7.79 -3.24
C GLU A 45 9.79 -7.40 -2.08
N THR A 46 9.43 -8.31 -1.18
CA THR A 46 8.85 -7.91 0.10
C THR A 46 9.35 -8.80 1.24
N ARG A 47 10.57 -8.52 1.70
CA ARG A 47 10.86 -8.72 3.13
C ARG A 47 10.60 -7.41 3.87
N PRO A 48 9.59 -7.38 4.77
CA PRO A 48 9.75 -6.70 6.04
C PRO A 48 10.92 -7.40 6.75
N VAL A 49 12.07 -6.73 6.80
CA VAL A 49 13.22 -7.19 7.58
C VAL A 49 12.90 -6.94 9.05
N GLU A 50 12.29 -7.95 9.68
CA GLU A 50 12.41 -8.13 11.12
C GLU A 50 13.50 -9.16 11.43
N LYS A 51 14.57 -8.64 12.03
CA LYS A 51 15.29 -9.17 13.21
C LYS A 51 16.15 -10.44 13.05
N LYS A 52 17.44 -10.30 13.36
CA LYS A 52 18.28 -11.21 14.20
C LYS A 52 19.68 -10.58 14.38
N ILE A 53 20.03 -10.10 15.58
CA ILE A 53 20.62 -10.85 16.71
C ILE A 53 21.87 -11.66 16.32
N ARG A 54 23.02 -11.24 16.85
CA ARG A 54 24.17 -12.09 17.25
C ARG A 54 24.34 -11.84 18.76
N SER A 55 23.88 -12.70 19.67
CA SER A 55 24.55 -13.89 20.24
C SER A 55 25.98 -13.70 20.74
N ALA A 56 26.13 -13.61 22.07
CA ALA A 56 27.06 -14.41 22.90
C ALA A 56 26.64 -14.24 24.38
N VAL A 57 26.15 -15.25 25.13
CA VAL A 57 26.81 -16.37 25.84
C VAL A 57 26.41 -16.28 27.33
N ALA A 58 26.13 -17.44 27.94
CA ALA A 58 26.17 -17.78 29.38
C ALA A 58 25.06 -17.31 30.36
N ALA A 59 24.22 -18.28 30.73
CA ALA A 59 23.85 -18.70 32.09
C ALA A 59 23.79 -17.67 33.24
N LYS A 60 22.60 -17.47 33.82
CA LYS A 60 22.20 -17.85 35.21
C LYS A 60 20.93 -17.10 35.66
N THR A 61 19.95 -17.88 36.12
CA THR A 61 19.12 -17.76 37.34
C THR A 61 18.36 -16.45 37.72
N ILE A 62 17.11 -16.65 38.17
CA ILE A 62 16.25 -15.91 39.15
C ILE A 62 15.21 -14.89 38.58
N LYS A 63 13.96 -15.05 39.06
CA LYS A 63 12.74 -14.20 38.92
C LYS A 63 12.86 -12.87 39.74
N PRO A 64 11.78 -12.13 40.06
CA PRO A 64 10.78 -11.37 39.28
C PRO A 64 10.71 -9.85 39.66
N MET A 65 9.88 -9.08 38.93
CA MET A 65 9.07 -7.92 39.39
C MET A 65 9.68 -6.50 39.56
N GLU A 66 8.82 -5.53 39.18
CA GLU A 66 8.64 -4.15 39.69
C GLU A 66 9.39 -2.93 39.10
N ASN A 67 8.55 -2.06 38.50
CA ASN A 67 8.40 -0.60 38.67
C ASN A 67 9.45 0.41 38.14
N LYS A 68 8.90 1.35 37.33
CA LYS A 68 9.13 2.83 37.33
C LYS A 68 10.50 3.33 36.81
N ASP A 69 10.66 4.45 36.10
CA ASP A 69 9.91 5.66 35.77
C ASP A 69 10.47 6.25 34.45
N ASP A 70 9.64 7.04 33.77
CA ASP A 70 9.90 8.24 32.93
C ASP A 70 10.94 8.28 31.78
N ASP A 71 10.47 8.91 30.69
CA ASP A 71 11.20 9.54 29.58
C ASP A 71 11.97 8.65 28.59
N ASP A 72 11.26 8.13 27.58
CA ASP A 72 11.85 7.93 26.24
C ASP A 72 10.77 8.10 25.16
N ASP A 73 10.72 9.33 24.66
CA ASP A 73 10.47 9.76 23.30
C ASP A 73 9.42 9.01 22.45
N SER A 74 8.40 9.78 22.08
CA SER A 74 7.30 9.41 21.20
C SER A 74 7.78 9.27 19.74
N ILE A 75 8.52 8.21 19.42
CA ILE A 75 8.93 7.87 18.02
C ILE A 75 7.75 7.30 17.20
N ALA A 76 6.52 7.35 17.73
CA ALA A 76 5.32 6.91 17.00
C ALA A 76 4.76 7.97 16.03
N ASP A 77 5.22 9.23 16.13
CA ASP A 77 4.68 10.35 15.34
C ASP A 77 5.43 10.57 14.00
N PHE A 78 6.69 10.13 13.91
CA PHE A 78 7.54 10.34 12.73
C PHE A 78 7.26 9.42 11.54
N LEU A 79 6.43 8.37 11.70
CA LEU A 79 6.15 7.40 10.63
C LEU A 79 4.74 7.50 10.04
N ASN A 80 3.92 8.47 10.48
CA ASN A 80 2.55 8.65 9.96
C ASN A 80 2.28 10.06 9.38
N SER A 81 3.24 11.01 9.43
CA SER A 81 2.97 12.39 8.98
C SER A 81 3.04 12.59 7.47
N ASP A 82 3.97 11.95 6.74
CA ASP A 82 4.15 12.21 5.31
C ASP A 82 3.01 11.64 4.42
N GLU A 83 2.31 10.58 4.83
CA GLU A 83 1.28 9.96 3.98
C GLU A 83 -0.07 10.70 3.97
N GLU A 84 -0.30 11.60 4.93
CA GLU A 84 -1.56 12.32 5.08
C GLU A 84 -1.49 13.75 4.50
N GLU A 85 -0.29 14.32 4.32
CA GLU A 85 -0.13 15.67 3.74
C GLU A 85 -0.46 15.70 2.24
N ASP A 86 -0.11 14.65 1.50
CA ASP A 86 -0.44 14.52 0.06
C ASP A 86 -1.92 14.21 -0.20
N ARG A 87 -2.73 13.99 0.85
CA ARG A 87 -4.16 13.67 0.69
C ARG A 87 -5.01 14.92 0.55
N VAL A 88 -5.77 14.96 -0.54
CA VAL A 88 -6.76 16.02 -0.79
C VAL A 88 -7.88 15.96 0.25
N SER A 89 -8.15 17.09 0.93
CA SER A 89 -9.23 17.21 1.91
C SER A 89 -10.62 17.04 1.27
N LEU A 90 -11.60 16.59 2.06
CA LEU A 90 -12.98 16.42 1.60
C LEU A 90 -13.63 17.72 1.08
N GLN A 91 -13.19 18.87 1.58
CA GLN A 91 -13.66 20.17 1.10
C GLN A 91 -13.13 20.46 -0.30
N ASN A 92 -11.84 20.21 -0.54
CA ASN A 92 -11.24 20.37 -1.86
C ASN A 92 -11.86 19.40 -2.88
N LEU A 93 -12.21 18.18 -2.46
CA LEU A 93 -12.96 17.23 -3.29
C LEU A 93 -14.35 17.74 -3.69
N LYS A 94 -15.06 18.46 -2.82
CA LYS A 94 -16.34 19.09 -3.17
C LYS A 94 -16.13 20.24 -4.16
N ASN A 95 -15.11 21.06 -3.95
CA ASN A 95 -14.76 22.15 -4.86
C ASN A 95 -14.43 21.64 -6.28
N LEU A 96 -13.76 20.49 -6.40
CA LEU A 96 -13.53 19.82 -7.68
C LEU A 96 -14.85 19.50 -8.39
N GLY A 97 -15.88 19.05 -7.67
CA GLY A 97 -17.20 18.72 -8.21
C GLY A 97 -18.06 19.92 -8.63
N GLU A 98 -17.83 21.09 -8.04
CA GLU A 98 -18.51 22.36 -8.36
C GLU A 98 -17.88 23.09 -9.56
N SER A 99 -16.63 22.78 -9.90
CA SER A 99 -15.93 23.38 -11.04
C SER A 99 -16.56 22.99 -12.38
N ALA A 100 -17.10 23.99 -13.08
CA ALA A 100 -17.69 23.81 -14.40
C ALA A 100 -16.69 23.32 -15.46
N ALA A 101 -15.42 23.75 -15.36
CA ALA A 101 -14.34 23.33 -16.26
C ALA A 101 -14.00 21.83 -16.06
N LEU A 102 -13.92 21.38 -14.80
CA LEU A 102 -13.66 19.98 -14.51
C LEU A 102 -14.83 19.10 -14.98
N ARG A 103 -16.07 19.56 -14.76
CA ARG A 103 -17.28 18.87 -15.23
C ARG A 103 -17.35 18.76 -16.76
N SER A 104 -16.90 19.77 -17.50
CA SER A 104 -16.89 19.72 -18.97
C SER A 104 -15.85 18.72 -19.48
N LEU A 105 -14.66 18.66 -18.88
CA LEU A 105 -13.66 17.64 -19.18
C LEU A 105 -14.18 16.23 -18.90
N LEU A 106 -14.92 16.06 -17.80
CA LEU A 106 -15.56 14.79 -17.44
C LEU A 106 -16.73 14.39 -18.36
N LEU A 107 -17.21 15.24 -19.28
CA LEU A 107 -18.20 14.79 -20.27
C LEU A 107 -17.59 13.78 -21.27
N ASN A 108 -16.26 13.77 -21.41
CA ASN A 108 -15.57 12.87 -22.31
C ASN A 108 -15.61 11.41 -21.78
N PRO A 109 -16.16 10.45 -22.53
CA PRO A 109 -16.27 9.06 -22.08
C PRO A 109 -14.90 8.39 -21.94
N HIS A 110 -13.94 8.76 -22.80
CA HIS A 110 -12.57 8.24 -22.74
C HIS A 110 -11.88 8.58 -21.41
N LEU A 111 -12.06 9.81 -20.94
CA LEU A 111 -11.46 10.26 -19.69
C LEU A 111 -12.03 9.50 -18.49
N ARG A 112 -13.35 9.27 -18.46
CA ARG A 112 -13.98 8.43 -17.42
C ARG A 112 -13.45 7.01 -17.44
N GLN A 113 -13.30 6.43 -18.62
CA GLN A 113 -12.77 5.06 -18.76
C GLN A 113 -11.34 4.99 -18.23
N LEU A 114 -10.52 6.00 -18.52
CA LEU A 114 -9.15 6.09 -18.05
C LEU A 114 -9.09 6.18 -16.52
N MET A 115 -9.93 7.03 -15.91
CA MET A 115 -10.03 7.14 -14.45
C MET A 115 -10.48 5.83 -13.79
N VAL A 116 -11.50 5.17 -14.33
CA VAL A 116 -11.99 3.88 -13.81
C VAL A 116 -10.92 2.79 -13.93
N SER A 117 -10.18 2.78 -15.05
CA SER A 117 -9.12 1.80 -15.30
C SER A 117 -7.92 2.03 -14.37
N LEU A 118 -7.61 3.28 -14.05
CA LEU A 118 -6.57 3.64 -13.07
C LEU A 118 -6.97 3.22 -11.65
N ASP A 119 -8.22 3.45 -11.25
CA ASP A 119 -8.74 3.09 -9.92
C ASP A 119 -8.79 1.56 -9.70
N GLN A 120 -9.26 0.82 -10.70
CA GLN A 120 -9.43 -0.64 -10.63
C GLN A 120 -8.16 -1.43 -10.97
N GLY A 121 -7.14 -0.79 -11.52
CA GLY A 121 -5.97 -1.47 -12.05
C GLY A 121 -4.99 -1.96 -10.99
N ASP A 122 -4.44 -3.16 -11.20
CA ASP A 122 -3.47 -3.78 -10.28
C ASP A 122 -2.13 -3.03 -10.22
N ASN A 123 -1.70 -2.42 -11.33
CA ASN A 123 -0.42 -1.73 -11.44
C ASN A 123 -0.59 -0.22 -11.63
N LYS A 124 -0.90 0.47 -10.52
CA LYS A 124 -1.16 1.91 -10.48
C LYS A 124 -0.01 2.75 -11.01
N ALA A 125 1.25 2.36 -10.74
CA ALA A 125 2.42 3.12 -11.19
C ALA A 125 2.54 3.14 -12.72
N ASN A 126 2.37 1.99 -13.38
CA ASN A 126 2.43 1.91 -14.84
C ASN A 126 1.21 2.57 -15.49
N LEU A 127 0.01 2.40 -14.90
CA LEU A 127 -1.21 3.05 -15.38
C LEU A 127 -1.11 4.56 -15.26
N MET A 128 -0.61 5.09 -14.14
CA MET A 128 -0.38 6.52 -13.97
C MET A 128 0.56 7.05 -15.05
N ARG A 129 1.65 6.36 -15.34
CA ARG A 129 2.58 6.75 -16.41
C ARG A 129 1.91 6.77 -17.79
N ALA A 130 1.06 5.79 -18.09
CA ALA A 130 0.32 5.74 -19.35
C ALA A 130 -0.74 6.85 -19.43
N CYS A 131 -1.47 7.10 -18.35
CA CYS A 131 -2.47 8.17 -18.29
C CYS A 131 -1.83 9.54 -18.46
N MET A 132 -0.64 9.76 -17.90
CA MET A 132 0.11 11.01 -18.07
C MET A 132 0.61 11.24 -19.52
N GLN A 133 0.55 10.24 -20.40
CA GLN A 133 0.81 10.44 -21.84
C GLN A 133 -0.42 10.96 -22.60
N GLU A 134 -1.61 10.82 -22.04
CA GLU A 134 -2.86 11.26 -22.66
C GLU A 134 -3.09 12.76 -22.39
N PRO A 135 -3.16 13.62 -23.43
CA PRO A 135 -3.28 15.06 -23.23
C PRO A 135 -4.55 15.46 -22.47
N LEU A 136 -5.64 14.70 -22.66
CA LEU A 136 -6.90 14.90 -21.94
C LEU A 136 -6.76 14.66 -20.43
N PHE A 137 -5.96 13.68 -20.03
CA PHE A 137 -5.75 13.37 -18.62
C PHE A 137 -4.83 14.39 -17.96
N VAL A 138 -3.82 14.87 -18.70
CA VAL A 138 -2.94 15.95 -18.24
C VAL A 138 -3.74 17.24 -17.99
N GLU A 139 -4.62 17.61 -18.92
CA GLU A 139 -5.49 18.79 -18.74
C GLU A 139 -6.43 18.63 -17.53
N PHE A 140 -6.96 17.43 -17.33
CA PHE A 140 -7.77 17.13 -16.15
C PHE A 140 -6.96 17.21 -14.85
N ALA A 141 -5.76 16.64 -14.81
CA ALA A 141 -4.89 16.69 -13.65
C ALA A 141 -4.49 18.13 -13.31
N ASP A 142 -4.13 18.94 -14.32
CA ASP A 142 -3.81 20.35 -14.15
C ASP A 142 -5.00 21.16 -13.60
N CYS A 143 -6.21 20.91 -14.13
CA CYS A 143 -7.43 21.50 -13.59
C CYS A 143 -7.69 21.09 -12.13
N CYS A 144 -7.40 19.84 -11.75
CA CYS A 144 -7.54 19.39 -10.37
C CYS A 144 -6.53 20.09 -9.47
N LEU A 145 -5.24 20.09 -9.84
CA LEU A 145 -4.15 20.71 -9.10
C LEU A 145 -4.41 22.19 -8.85
N ARG A 146 -4.89 22.93 -9.84
CA ARG A 146 -5.24 24.36 -9.68
C ARG A 146 -6.32 24.63 -8.61
N ILE A 147 -7.20 23.66 -8.37
CA ILE A 147 -8.29 23.77 -7.39
C ILE A 147 -7.83 23.31 -5.99
N VAL A 148 -7.01 22.26 -5.92
CA VAL A 148 -6.53 21.69 -4.65
C VAL A 148 -5.33 22.45 -4.09
N GLU A 149 -4.48 22.96 -4.97
CA GLU A 149 -3.32 23.79 -4.72
C GLU A 149 -3.51 25.12 -5.45
N PRO A 150 -4.37 26.02 -4.93
CA PRO A 150 -4.41 27.38 -5.43
C PRO A 150 -3.03 27.98 -5.15
N SER A 151 -2.21 28.09 -6.19
CA SER A 151 -0.88 28.69 -6.10
C SER A 151 -1.04 30.02 -5.38
N GLN A 152 -0.44 30.17 -4.20
CA GLN A 152 -0.22 31.49 -3.65
C GLN A 152 0.67 32.19 -4.68
N ASN A 153 0.06 33.04 -5.51
CA ASN A 153 0.80 33.82 -6.49
C ASN A 153 1.88 34.58 -5.73
N GLU A 154 3.13 34.29 -6.07
CA GLU A 154 4.22 35.25 -6.30
C GLU A 154 3.88 36.70 -5.92
N ASP A 155 3.79 37.01 -4.61
CA ASP A 155 3.84 38.37 -4.07
C ASP A 155 5.26 38.60 -3.55
N PHE A 156 6.22 38.83 -4.46
CA PHE A 156 7.52 39.42 -4.15
C PHE A 156 7.88 40.50 -5.17
#